data_AF-A0A060WRE2-F1
#
_entry.id   AF-A0A060WRE2-F1
#
_cell.length_a   1.000
_cell.length_b   1.000
_cell.length_c   1.000
_cell.angle_alpha   90.00
_cell.angle_beta   90.00
_cell.angle_gamma   90.00
#
_symmetry.space_group_name_H-M   'P 1'
#
loop_
_entity.id
_entity.type
_entity.pdbx_description
1 polymer ?
#
loop_
_entity_poly.entity_id
_entity_poly.type
_entity_poly.pdbx_seq_one_letter_code
_entity_poly.pdbx_strand_id
1 'polypeptide(L)'
;MSIWVIIPISLPVLTITGIWVVYAMALYNQHVCPVDNWLYNQSCEEKLSLQRSPELCCTLDNVPLISKCGTLPPESCFFSLICSTGSFMVILIGLLRYAHVIEKHQNCVLNTAGLSTGWICAAGLIMVGNFQVDYAKVLHYVGAGVAFPTSILFVCLQSALTYRLAKTQREYNVGHLRLGMSLLAFITLVFSGVFFVQESFALQHASAIFEWLFCIIIMLFFGTFAFEFGDMSGDTLMVLARGGVQGFSSSDHKAEEAGGPNHHYQPDGIAML
;
A
#
# COMPACT_ATOMS: atom_id res chain seq x y z
N MET A 1 12.85 20.88 -12.88
CA MET A 1 12.21 19.88 -12.01
C MET A 1 11.47 18.91 -12.91
N SER A 2 11.77 17.62 -12.83
CA SER A 2 11.14 16.62 -13.69
C SER A 2 9.65 16.48 -13.36
N ILE A 3 8.79 16.28 -14.38
CA ILE A 3 7.33 16.14 -14.20
C ILE A 3 6.97 14.93 -13.33
N TRP A 4 7.87 13.94 -13.25
CA TRP A 4 7.72 12.72 -12.45
C TRP A 4 7.59 12.99 -10.95
N VAL A 5 8.03 14.16 -10.46
CA VAL A 5 7.88 14.58 -9.05
C VAL A 5 6.41 14.70 -8.64
N ILE A 6 5.51 14.98 -9.58
CA ILE A 6 4.08 15.17 -9.30
C ILE A 6 3.43 13.87 -8.82
N ILE A 7 3.86 12.73 -9.35
CA ILE A 7 3.24 11.42 -9.06
C ILE A 7 3.32 11.07 -7.57
N PRO A 8 4.51 10.98 -6.93
CA PRO A 8 4.61 10.65 -5.51
C PRO A 8 3.99 11.72 -4.60
N ILE A 9 3.91 12.99 -5.01
CA ILE A 9 3.23 14.05 -4.24
C ILE A 9 1.71 13.93 -4.35
N SER A 10 1.19 13.55 -5.53
CA SER A 10 -0.25 13.47 -5.76
C SER A 10 -0.92 12.40 -4.90
N LEU A 11 -0.26 11.26 -4.66
CA LEU A 11 -0.78 10.18 -3.83
C LEU A 11 -1.17 10.65 -2.41
N PRO A 12 -0.26 11.19 -1.57
CA PRO A 12 -0.62 11.66 -0.24
C PRO A 12 -1.64 12.79 -0.27
N VAL A 13 -1.52 13.74 -1.20
CA VAL A 13 -2.46 14.87 -1.28
C VAL A 13 -3.87 14.36 -1.55
N LEU A 14 -4.06 13.54 -2.59
CA LEU A 14 -5.38 13.04 -2.96
C LEU A 14 -5.94 12.06 -1.93
N THR A 15 -5.13 11.14 -1.42
CA THR A 15 -5.60 10.13 -0.46
C THR A 15 -5.93 10.75 0.89
N ILE A 16 -5.04 11.58 1.46
CA ILE A 16 -5.27 12.21 2.77
C ILE A 16 -6.48 13.14 2.69
N THR A 17 -6.55 14.01 1.69
CA THR A 17 -7.74 14.87 1.51
C THR A 17 -9.00 14.04 1.29
N GLY A 18 -8.92 12.98 0.50
CA GLY A 18 -10.04 12.07 0.24
C GLY A 18 -10.59 11.42 1.50
N ILE A 19 -9.73 10.82 2.34
CA ILE A 19 -10.19 10.16 3.57
C ILE A 19 -10.79 11.17 4.57
N TRP A 20 -10.28 12.41 4.64
CA TRP A 20 -10.88 13.47 5.44
C TRP A 20 -12.26 13.89 4.91
N VAL A 21 -12.47 13.91 3.60
CA VAL A 21 -13.79 14.16 3.00
C VAL A 21 -14.76 13.03 3.31
N VAL A 22 -14.32 11.77 3.20
CA VAL A 22 -15.12 10.59 3.60
C VAL A 22 -15.51 10.68 5.08
N TYR A 23 -14.57 11.01 5.95
CA TYR A 23 -14.83 11.23 7.36
C TYR A 23 -15.83 12.36 7.62
N ALA A 24 -15.66 13.52 6.96
CA ALA A 24 -16.55 14.65 7.13
C ALA A 24 -17.99 14.33 6.71
N MET A 25 -18.17 13.56 5.62
CA MET A 25 -19.48 13.07 5.20
C MET A 25 -20.07 12.09 6.22
N ALA A 26 -19.27 11.11 6.66
CA ALA A 26 -19.71 10.13 7.65
C ALA A 26 -20.10 10.78 8.98
N LEU A 27 -19.36 11.80 9.41
CA LEU A 27 -19.66 12.59 10.60
C LEU A 27 -20.94 13.42 10.42
N TYR A 28 -21.10 14.09 9.26
CA TYR A 28 -22.29 14.87 8.94
C TYR A 28 -23.56 14.01 8.92
N ASN A 29 -23.45 12.79 8.39
CA ASN A 29 -24.52 11.80 8.35
C ASN A 29 -24.69 11.01 9.65
N GLN A 30 -23.89 11.31 10.69
CA GLN A 30 -23.90 10.64 11.98
C GLN A 30 -23.60 9.12 11.94
N HIS A 31 -22.89 8.67 10.90
CA HIS A 31 -22.46 7.28 10.75
C HIS A 31 -21.27 6.94 11.66
N VAL A 32 -20.44 7.93 11.98
CA VAL A 32 -19.28 7.81 12.87
C VAL A 32 -19.23 8.99 13.84
N CYS A 33 -18.41 8.85 14.88
CA CYS A 33 -18.30 9.84 15.93
C CYS A 33 -17.09 10.77 15.76
N PRO A 34 -17.11 11.95 16.40
CA PRO A 34 -16.01 12.90 16.27
C PRO A 34 -14.69 12.30 16.76
N VAL A 35 -13.59 12.50 16.03
CA VAL A 35 -12.26 12.01 16.42
C VAL A 35 -11.76 12.71 17.69
N ASP A 36 -12.19 13.96 17.90
CA ASP A 36 -11.90 14.79 19.05
C ASP A 36 -12.83 14.55 20.25
N ASN A 37 -13.80 13.64 20.16
CA ASN A 37 -14.61 13.27 21.31
C ASN A 37 -13.87 12.21 22.16
N TRP A 38 -13.42 12.60 23.35
CA TRP A 38 -12.66 11.76 24.28
C TRP A 38 -13.40 11.43 25.59
N LEU A 39 -14.64 11.90 25.75
CA LEU A 39 -15.43 11.69 26.96
C LEU A 39 -16.18 10.36 26.89
N TYR A 40 -15.46 9.26 27.12
CA TYR A 40 -15.99 7.89 27.10
C TYR A 40 -16.55 7.40 28.45
N ASN A 41 -16.57 8.25 29.50
CA ASN A 41 -16.86 7.85 30.88
C ASN A 41 -17.98 8.66 31.57
N GLN A 42 -18.60 9.60 30.86
CA GLN A 42 -19.96 10.00 31.17
C GLN A 42 -20.71 9.63 29.90
N SER A 43 -21.89 9.05 30.06
CA SER A 43 -22.88 8.84 29.00
C SER A 43 -22.79 9.95 27.96
N CYS A 44 -23.22 9.69 26.73
CA CYS A 44 -23.44 10.72 25.72
C CYS A 44 -24.54 11.73 26.18
N GLU A 45 -24.34 12.39 27.31
CA GLU A 45 -25.22 13.33 27.98
C GLU A 45 -25.12 14.70 27.32
N GLU A 46 -24.00 15.01 26.69
CA GLU A 46 -23.91 16.15 25.81
C GLU A 46 -24.42 15.78 24.42
N LYS A 47 -25.62 16.28 24.10
CA LYS A 47 -26.11 16.33 22.73
C LYS A 47 -25.07 17.02 21.86
N LEU A 48 -24.54 16.32 20.86
CA LEU A 48 -23.75 16.98 19.82
C LEU A 48 -24.66 18.04 19.16
N SER A 49 -24.15 19.24 18.89
CA SER A 49 -24.93 20.30 18.22
C SER A 49 -25.46 19.89 16.82
N LEU A 50 -24.83 18.87 16.22
CA LEU A 50 -25.21 18.23 14.94
C LEU A 50 -26.09 16.98 15.10
N GLN A 51 -26.47 16.59 16.32
CA GLN A 51 -27.20 15.35 16.57
C GLN A 51 -28.69 15.47 16.23
N ARG A 52 -29.14 14.83 15.14
CA ARG A 52 -30.54 14.86 14.68
C ARG A 52 -31.40 13.73 15.25
N SER A 53 -30.79 12.62 15.64
CA SER A 53 -31.49 11.39 16.11
C SER A 53 -31.22 11.08 17.59
N PRO A 54 -32.11 10.32 18.27
CA PRO A 54 -31.96 9.97 19.68
C PRO A 54 -30.83 8.96 19.97
N GLU A 55 -30.22 8.36 18.94
CA GLU A 55 -29.08 7.47 19.09
C GLU A 55 -27.81 8.25 19.42
N LEU A 56 -27.14 7.80 20.47
CA LEU A 56 -25.96 8.41 21.06
C LEU A 56 -24.73 8.00 20.24
N CYS A 57 -24.00 8.98 19.68
CA CYS A 57 -22.76 8.73 18.92
C CYS A 57 -21.58 8.40 19.84
N CYS A 58 -21.68 7.36 20.67
CA CYS A 58 -20.53 6.70 21.29
C CYS A 58 -20.80 5.20 21.44
N THR A 59 -21.31 4.53 20.40
CA THR A 59 -21.32 3.07 20.38
C THR A 59 -20.02 2.55 19.77
N LEU A 60 -19.67 1.29 20.09
CA LEU A 60 -18.51 0.60 19.55
C LEU A 60 -18.58 0.51 18.02
N ASP A 61 -19.80 0.49 17.48
CA ASP A 61 -20.07 0.42 16.04
C ASP A 61 -19.84 1.75 15.32
N ASN A 62 -19.71 2.88 16.02
CA ASN A 62 -19.53 4.21 15.43
C ASN A 62 -18.12 4.80 15.66
N VAL A 63 -17.17 4.01 16.17
CA VAL A 63 -15.77 4.43 16.31
C VAL A 63 -15.24 4.89 14.93
N PRO A 64 -14.59 6.06 14.82
CA PRO A 64 -14.21 6.67 13.54
C PRO A 64 -12.94 6.05 12.91
N LEU A 65 -12.92 4.72 12.80
CA LEU A 65 -11.97 4.01 11.94
C LEU A 65 -12.16 4.47 10.49
N ILE A 66 -11.07 4.53 9.72
CA ILE A 66 -11.13 5.01 8.32
C ILE A 66 -12.11 4.15 7.52
N SER A 67 -12.06 2.84 7.69
CA SER A 67 -12.96 1.88 7.02
C SER A 67 -14.42 2.03 7.44
N LYS A 68 -14.68 2.37 8.71
CA LYS A 68 -16.04 2.61 9.20
C LYS A 68 -16.64 3.88 8.59
N CYS A 69 -15.83 4.94 8.42
CA CYS A 69 -16.26 6.15 7.72
C CYS A 69 -16.70 5.85 6.27
N GLY A 70 -16.05 4.89 5.61
CA GLY A 70 -16.35 4.49 4.23
C GLY A 70 -17.35 3.34 4.08
N THR A 71 -18.21 3.07 5.06
CA THR A 71 -19.08 1.89 5.02
C THR A 71 -20.40 2.10 4.27
N LEU A 72 -21.07 3.24 4.49
CA LEU A 72 -22.41 3.51 3.95
C LEU A 72 -22.33 4.41 2.71
N PRO A 73 -23.30 4.35 1.78
CA PRO A 73 -23.38 5.31 0.68
C PRO A 73 -23.86 6.70 1.15
N PRO A 74 -23.33 7.81 0.57
CA PRO A 74 -22.39 7.85 -0.56
C PRO A 74 -20.90 7.69 -0.17
N GLU A 75 -20.56 7.65 1.11
CA GLU A 75 -19.19 7.63 1.63
C GLU A 75 -18.38 6.44 1.12
N SER A 76 -19.03 5.27 1.01
CA SER A 76 -18.44 4.03 0.51
C SER A 76 -17.99 4.12 -0.93
N CYS A 77 -18.73 4.82 -1.80
CA CYS A 77 -18.31 5.05 -3.19
C CYS A 77 -17.03 5.89 -3.26
N PHE A 78 -16.94 6.94 -2.44
CA PHE A 78 -15.73 7.76 -2.35
C PHE A 78 -14.57 6.97 -1.76
N PHE A 79 -14.80 6.20 -0.69
CA PHE A 79 -13.79 5.35 -0.08
C PHE A 79 -13.24 4.32 -1.07
N SER A 80 -14.10 3.61 -1.80
CA SER A 80 -13.69 2.68 -2.86
C SER A 80 -12.88 3.36 -3.95
N LEU A 81 -13.29 4.56 -4.39
CA LEU A 81 -12.55 5.34 -5.39
C LEU A 81 -11.16 5.72 -4.88
N ILE A 82 -11.06 6.28 -3.67
CA ILE A 82 -9.79 6.70 -3.06
C ILE A 82 -8.84 5.51 -2.90
N CYS A 83 -9.32 4.39 -2.35
CA CYS A 83 -8.51 3.18 -2.19
C CYS A 83 -8.06 2.62 -3.54
N SER A 84 -8.94 2.54 -4.54
CA SER A 84 -8.61 1.99 -5.86
C SER A 84 -7.62 2.88 -6.63
N THR A 85 -7.81 4.20 -6.61
CA THR A 85 -6.86 5.16 -7.17
C THR A 85 -5.53 5.13 -6.40
N GLY A 86 -5.57 5.03 -5.08
CA GLY A 86 -4.39 4.87 -4.23
C GLY A 86 -3.59 3.61 -4.59
N SER A 87 -4.26 2.46 -4.75
CA SER A 87 -3.63 1.21 -5.18
C SER A 87 -2.95 1.33 -6.54
N PHE A 88 -3.61 1.96 -7.52
CA PHE A 88 -3.01 2.22 -8.82
C PHE A 88 -1.76 3.08 -8.71
N MET A 89 -1.81 4.17 -7.93
CA MET A 89 -0.68 5.05 -7.71
C MET A 89 0.48 4.34 -6.98
N VAL A 90 0.21 3.48 -6.00
CA VAL A 90 1.23 2.67 -5.31
C VAL A 90 1.93 1.74 -6.30
N ILE A 91 1.18 1.07 -7.18
CA ILE A 91 1.73 0.22 -8.25
C ILE A 91 2.63 1.04 -9.17
N LEU A 92 2.16 2.20 -9.62
CA LEU A 92 2.89 3.09 -10.53
C LEU A 92 4.17 3.63 -9.88
N ILE A 93 4.11 4.15 -8.66
CA ILE A 93 5.28 4.65 -7.93
C ILE A 93 6.27 3.52 -7.68
N GLY A 94 5.79 2.33 -7.28
CA GLY A 94 6.64 1.16 -7.07
C GLY A 94 7.38 0.76 -8.35
N LEU A 95 6.68 0.72 -9.48
CA LEU A 95 7.26 0.43 -10.79
C LEU A 95 8.32 1.45 -11.23
N LEU A 96 7.99 2.74 -11.10
CA LEU A 96 8.92 3.82 -11.44
C LEU A 96 10.15 3.78 -10.54
N ARG A 97 9.97 3.55 -9.24
CA ARG A 97 11.08 3.39 -8.29
C ARG A 97 11.95 2.20 -8.66
N TYR A 98 11.34 1.06 -8.96
CA TYR A 98 12.05 -0.15 -9.36
C TYR A 98 12.92 0.09 -10.61
N ALA A 99 12.36 0.70 -11.64
CA ALA A 99 13.09 1.03 -12.87
C ALA A 99 14.19 2.06 -12.64
N HIS A 100 13.93 3.08 -11.83
CA HIS A 100 14.92 4.11 -11.51
C HIS A 100 16.16 3.53 -10.81
N VAL A 101 15.96 2.56 -9.91
CA VAL A 101 17.05 1.87 -9.24
C VAL A 101 17.88 1.05 -10.24
N ILE A 102 17.23 0.41 -11.22
CA ILE A 102 17.93 -0.35 -12.27
C ILE A 102 18.74 0.58 -13.18
N GLU A 103 18.16 1.72 -13.57
CA GLU A 103 18.80 2.70 -14.45
C GLU A 103 20.06 3.30 -13.79
N LYS A 104 19.94 3.80 -12.55
CA LYS A 104 21.06 4.47 -11.87
C LYS A 104 22.08 3.48 -11.26
N HIS A 105 21.69 2.23 -11.05
CA HIS A 105 22.51 1.24 -10.36
C HIS A 105 22.44 -0.12 -11.06
N GLN A 106 22.31 -1.20 -10.28
CA GLN A 106 22.09 -2.56 -10.73
C GLN A 106 20.91 -3.11 -9.95
N ASN A 107 20.12 -3.99 -10.57
CA ASN A 107 19.02 -4.61 -9.84
C ASN A 107 19.55 -5.42 -8.66
N CYS A 108 18.78 -5.47 -7.57
CA CYS A 108 19.11 -6.28 -6.42
C CYS A 108 17.84 -6.87 -5.79
N VAL A 109 18.02 -7.91 -4.98
CA VAL A 109 16.91 -8.61 -4.30
C VAL A 109 16.03 -7.63 -3.52
N LEU A 110 16.63 -6.63 -2.88
CA LEU A 110 15.90 -5.63 -2.11
C LEU A 110 14.97 -4.77 -2.97
N ASN A 111 15.37 -4.44 -4.19
CA ASN A 111 14.57 -3.68 -5.14
C ASN A 111 13.37 -4.51 -5.65
N THR A 112 13.61 -5.77 -6.02
CA THR A 112 12.53 -6.70 -6.43
C THR A 112 11.57 -6.98 -5.27
N ALA A 113 12.08 -7.24 -4.05
CA ALA A 113 11.25 -7.45 -2.87
C ALA A 113 10.40 -6.21 -2.53
N GLY A 114 10.97 -5.01 -2.68
CA GLY A 114 10.25 -3.75 -2.55
C GLY A 114 9.11 -3.62 -3.56
N LEU A 115 9.34 -3.94 -4.84
CA LEU A 115 8.28 -3.93 -5.85
C LEU A 115 7.15 -4.91 -5.50
N SER A 116 7.51 -6.16 -5.20
CA SER A 116 6.53 -7.22 -4.90
C SER A 116 5.68 -6.88 -3.67
N THR A 117 6.31 -6.40 -2.58
CA THR A 117 5.57 -5.99 -1.36
C THR A 117 4.65 -4.80 -1.63
N GLY A 118 5.06 -3.85 -2.47
CA GLY A 118 4.21 -2.73 -2.89
C GLY A 118 2.97 -3.18 -3.67
N TRP A 119 3.11 -4.18 -4.56
CA TRP A 119 1.97 -4.73 -5.31
C TRP A 119 1.03 -5.55 -4.44
N ILE A 120 1.56 -6.36 -3.51
CA ILE A 120 0.74 -7.08 -2.54
C ILE A 120 -0.04 -6.08 -1.66
N CYS A 121 0.61 -5.00 -1.22
CA CYS A 121 -0.06 -3.91 -0.50
C CYS A 121 -1.20 -3.29 -1.31
N ALA A 122 -0.96 -2.99 -2.59
CA ALA A 122 -1.99 -2.43 -3.48
C ALA A 122 -3.18 -3.38 -3.67
N ALA A 123 -2.94 -4.69 -3.78
CA ALA A 123 -3.99 -5.69 -3.86
C ALA A 123 -4.84 -5.73 -2.57
N GLY A 124 -4.20 -5.69 -1.40
CA GLY A 124 -4.89 -5.59 -0.11
C GLY A 124 -5.73 -4.31 -0.01
N LEU A 125 -5.19 -3.17 -0.46
CA LEU A 125 -5.90 -1.89 -0.43
C LEU A 125 -7.12 -1.87 -1.39
N ILE A 126 -7.06 -2.54 -2.54
CA ILE A 126 -8.23 -2.74 -3.40
C ILE A 126 -9.32 -3.50 -2.65
N MET A 127 -8.96 -4.58 -1.95
CA MET A 127 -9.94 -5.34 -1.16
C MET A 127 -10.57 -4.50 -0.05
N VAL A 128 -9.75 -3.79 0.75
CA VAL A 128 -10.23 -2.89 1.81
C VAL A 128 -11.23 -1.87 1.28
N GLY A 129 -10.90 -1.24 0.14
CA GLY A 129 -11.74 -0.19 -0.46
C GLY A 129 -13.06 -0.69 -1.03
N ASN A 130 -13.09 -1.91 -1.59
CA ASN A 130 -14.25 -2.42 -2.32
C ASN A 130 -15.13 -3.38 -1.51
N PHE A 131 -14.63 -3.92 -0.41
CA PHE A 131 -15.39 -4.75 0.52
C PHE A 131 -15.54 -4.00 1.83
N GLN A 132 -16.69 -3.36 2.05
CA GLN A 132 -16.93 -2.53 3.23
C GLN A 132 -16.99 -3.37 4.49
N VAL A 133 -16.49 -2.81 5.59
CA VAL A 133 -16.28 -3.55 6.84
C VAL A 133 -17.57 -4.09 7.43
N ASP A 134 -18.74 -3.47 7.25
CA ASP A 134 -19.98 -4.02 7.82
C ASP A 134 -20.70 -5.03 6.90
N TYR A 135 -20.47 -4.96 5.59
CA TYR A 135 -21.18 -5.79 4.61
C TYR A 135 -20.38 -7.02 4.14
N ALA A 136 -19.05 -6.92 4.13
CA ALA A 136 -18.14 -7.96 3.65
C ALA A 136 -16.93 -8.12 4.58
N LYS A 137 -17.20 -8.23 5.90
CA LYS A 137 -16.23 -8.33 7.02
C LYS A 137 -14.99 -9.17 6.71
N VAL A 138 -15.20 -10.42 6.28
CA VAL A 138 -14.09 -11.37 6.07
C VAL A 138 -13.14 -10.86 4.99
N LEU A 139 -13.66 -10.44 3.84
CA LEU A 139 -12.84 -9.92 2.74
C LEU A 139 -12.19 -8.59 3.11
N HIS A 140 -12.89 -7.73 3.84
CA HIS A 140 -12.33 -6.48 4.33
C HIS A 140 -11.11 -6.72 5.22
N TYR A 141 -11.25 -7.57 6.26
CA TYR A 141 -10.16 -7.84 7.20
C TYR A 141 -9.03 -8.65 6.59
N VAL A 142 -9.30 -9.54 5.62
CA VAL A 142 -8.24 -10.16 4.80
C VAL A 142 -7.47 -9.09 4.04
N GLY A 143 -8.18 -8.16 3.39
CA GLY A 143 -7.57 -7.02 2.70
C GLY A 143 -6.69 -6.17 3.62
N ALA A 144 -7.21 -5.82 4.80
CA ALA A 144 -6.48 -5.01 5.78
C ALA A 144 -5.25 -5.75 6.34
N GLY A 145 -5.41 -7.04 6.65
CA GLY A 145 -4.34 -7.93 7.10
C GLY A 145 -3.26 -8.17 6.03
N VAL A 146 -3.57 -7.98 4.76
CA VAL A 146 -2.57 -7.95 3.68
C VAL A 146 -1.96 -6.56 3.56
N ALA A 147 -2.77 -5.52 3.42
CA ALA A 147 -2.33 -4.15 3.10
C ALA A 147 -1.41 -3.56 4.19
N PHE A 148 -1.78 -3.66 5.47
CA PHE A 148 -1.06 -2.94 6.52
C PHE A 148 0.31 -3.56 6.83
N PRO A 149 0.45 -4.89 7.00
CA PRO A 149 1.76 -5.49 7.22
C PRO A 149 2.67 -5.38 6.00
N THR A 150 2.13 -5.53 4.79
CA THR A 150 2.96 -5.41 3.57
C THR A 150 3.38 -3.99 3.27
N SER A 151 2.62 -2.97 3.68
CA SER A 151 3.08 -1.58 3.61
C SER A 151 4.23 -1.30 4.59
N ILE A 152 4.22 -1.88 5.79
CA ILE A 152 5.37 -1.84 6.71
C ILE A 152 6.60 -2.49 6.09
N LEU A 153 6.44 -3.70 5.53
CA LEU A 153 7.54 -4.37 4.84
C LEU A 153 8.08 -3.50 3.70
N PHE A 154 7.19 -2.93 2.88
CA PHE A 154 7.56 -2.03 1.79
C PHE A 154 8.41 -0.85 2.28
N VAL A 155 7.94 -0.10 3.28
CA VAL A 155 8.66 1.10 3.76
C VAL A 155 9.99 0.76 4.44
N CYS A 156 10.08 -0.38 5.13
CA CYS A 156 11.34 -0.89 5.69
C CYS A 156 12.35 -1.26 4.59
N LEU A 157 11.90 -2.00 3.56
CA LEU A 157 12.75 -2.40 2.44
C LEU A 157 13.23 -1.17 1.65
N GLN A 158 12.34 -0.19 1.42
CA GLN A 158 12.68 1.05 0.72
C GLN A 158 13.60 1.94 1.55
N SER A 159 13.43 2.00 2.88
CA SER A 159 14.38 2.67 3.79
C SER A 159 15.77 2.06 3.70
N ALA A 160 15.88 0.73 3.80
CA ALA A 160 17.14 0.00 3.67
C ALA A 160 17.77 0.20 2.29
N LEU A 161 16.97 0.17 1.22
CA LEU A 161 17.43 0.41 -0.14
C LEU A 161 17.96 1.83 -0.30
N THR A 162 17.31 2.82 0.30
CA THR A 162 17.74 4.21 0.26
C THR A 162 19.13 4.37 0.87
N TYR A 163 19.39 3.79 2.05
CA TYR A 163 20.73 3.82 2.65
C TYR A 163 21.77 3.08 1.80
N ARG A 164 21.39 1.94 1.22
CA ARG A 164 22.31 1.17 0.38
C ARG A 164 22.74 1.94 -0.86
N LEU A 165 21.86 2.78 -1.40
CA LEU A 165 22.11 3.55 -2.63
C LEU A 165 22.71 4.94 -2.36
N ALA A 166 22.58 5.46 -1.14
CA ALA A 166 23.04 6.80 -0.77
C ALA A 166 24.56 6.96 -0.94
N LYS A 167 24.96 8.04 -1.61
CA LYS A 167 26.36 8.46 -1.79
C LYS A 167 26.62 9.87 -1.28
N THR A 168 25.58 10.67 -1.12
CA THR A 168 25.64 12.06 -0.67
C THR A 168 24.96 12.24 0.68
N GLN A 169 25.36 13.28 1.43
CA GLN A 169 24.74 13.60 2.72
C GLN A 169 23.23 13.85 2.60
N ARG A 170 22.78 14.43 1.48
CA ARG A 170 21.36 14.65 1.21
C ARG A 170 20.59 13.32 1.10
N GLU A 171 21.15 12.32 0.41
CA GLU A 171 20.52 11.00 0.28
C GLU A 171 20.51 10.25 1.62
N TYR A 172 21.57 10.38 2.44
CA TYR A 172 21.57 9.85 3.80
C TYR A 172 20.50 10.51 4.68
N ASN A 173 20.30 11.83 4.57
CA ASN A 173 19.22 12.54 5.28
C ASN A 173 17.83 12.00 4.89
N VAL A 174 17.60 11.69 3.61
CA VAL A 174 16.36 11.03 3.15
C VAL A 174 16.25 9.62 3.75
N GLY A 175 17.36 8.86 3.81
CA GLY A 175 17.42 7.58 4.51
C GLY A 175 17.02 7.66 5.98
N HIS A 176 17.53 8.66 6.71
CA HIS A 176 17.19 8.91 8.12
C HIS A 176 15.71 9.27 8.29
N LEU A 177 15.19 10.16 7.44
CA LEU A 177 13.77 10.51 7.42
C LEU A 177 12.90 9.26 7.22
N ARG A 178 13.19 8.47 6.18
CA ARG A 178 12.44 7.25 5.84
C ARG A 178 12.49 6.19 6.94
N LEU A 179 13.64 6.00 7.57
CA LEU A 179 13.78 5.12 8.71
C LEU A 179 12.91 5.58 9.89
N GLY A 180 12.97 6.86 10.24
CA GLY A 180 12.14 7.44 11.30
C GLY A 180 10.65 7.26 11.02
N MET A 181 10.21 7.52 9.78
CA MET A 181 8.82 7.31 9.36
C MET A 181 8.42 5.83 9.40
N SER A 182 9.31 4.91 9.00
CA SER A 182 9.05 3.46 9.03
C SER A 182 8.91 2.94 10.46
N LEU A 183 9.77 3.41 11.36
CA LEU A 183 9.68 3.09 12.79
C LEU A 183 8.39 3.63 13.41
N LEU A 184 8.04 4.89 13.10
CA LEU A 184 6.81 5.48 13.60
C LEU A 184 5.58 4.75 13.05
N ALA A 185 5.55 4.42 11.76
CA ALA A 185 4.48 3.64 11.14
C ALA A 185 4.33 2.27 11.81
N PHE A 186 5.43 1.57 12.08
CA PHE A 186 5.41 0.29 12.79
C PHE A 186 4.80 0.43 14.19
N ILE A 187 5.25 1.43 14.97
CA ILE A 187 4.73 1.70 16.31
C ILE A 187 3.22 2.00 16.24
N THR A 188 2.78 2.86 15.32
CA THR A 188 1.37 3.19 15.17
C THR A 188 0.52 1.98 14.76
N LEU A 189 1.01 1.12 13.86
CA LEU A 189 0.29 -0.08 13.45
C LEU A 189 0.15 -1.08 14.61
N VAL A 190 1.22 -1.27 15.40
CA VAL A 190 1.19 -2.16 16.57
C VAL A 190 0.19 -1.65 17.60
N PHE A 191 0.21 -0.36 17.95
CA PHE A 191 -0.76 0.20 18.88
C PHE A 191 -2.19 0.12 18.34
N SER A 192 -2.40 0.42 17.05
CA SER A 192 -3.70 0.27 16.41
C SER A 192 -4.22 -1.16 16.57
N GLY A 193 -3.44 -2.18 16.19
CA GLY A 193 -3.84 -3.58 16.32
C GLY A 193 -4.05 -4.05 17.76
N VAL A 194 -3.16 -3.70 18.69
CA VAL A 194 -3.26 -4.09 20.12
C VAL A 194 -4.50 -3.49 20.77
N PHE A 195 -4.84 -2.24 20.45
CA PHE A 195 -6.01 -1.58 21.00
C PHE A 195 -7.31 -1.98 20.28
N PHE A 196 -7.24 -2.34 19.00
CA PHE A 196 -8.40 -2.78 18.21
C PHE A 196 -9.06 -4.03 18.79
N VAL A 197 -8.27 -4.98 19.31
CA VAL A 197 -8.78 -6.24 19.87
C VAL A 197 -9.36 -6.11 21.28
N GLN A 198 -9.32 -4.92 21.88
CA GLN A 198 -9.81 -4.69 23.24
C GLN A 198 -11.31 -4.34 23.20
N GLU A 199 -12.04 -4.72 24.26
CA GLU A 199 -13.48 -4.41 24.39
C GLU A 199 -13.76 -2.99 24.93
N SER A 200 -12.71 -2.20 25.22
CA SER A 200 -12.83 -0.84 25.75
C SER A 200 -13.05 0.18 24.64
N PHE A 201 -14.11 0.99 24.75
CA PHE A 201 -14.40 2.10 23.84
C PHE A 201 -13.22 3.06 23.69
N ALA A 202 -12.60 3.44 24.80
CA ALA A 202 -11.46 4.37 24.79
C ALA A 202 -10.26 3.78 24.06
N LEU A 203 -10.02 2.46 24.20
CA LEU A 203 -8.93 1.79 23.50
C LEU A 203 -9.25 1.64 22.01
N GLN A 204 -10.48 1.28 21.63
CA GLN A 204 -10.84 1.22 20.21
C GLN A 204 -10.81 2.60 19.53
N HIS A 205 -11.19 3.66 20.23
CA HIS A 205 -11.02 5.02 19.70
C HIS A 205 -9.54 5.40 19.55
N ALA A 206 -8.71 5.05 20.54
CA ALA A 206 -7.27 5.19 20.41
C ALA A 206 -6.74 4.38 19.22
N SER A 207 -7.23 3.16 19.00
CA SER A 207 -6.89 2.32 17.84
C SER A 207 -7.18 3.03 16.52
N ALA A 208 -8.34 3.69 16.40
CA ALA A 208 -8.67 4.50 15.23
C ALA A 208 -7.68 5.63 15.02
N ILE A 209 -7.31 6.37 16.07
CA ILE A 209 -6.31 7.45 15.95
C ILE A 209 -4.98 6.90 15.46
N PHE A 210 -4.53 5.76 15.99
CA PHE A 210 -3.32 5.11 15.53
C PHE A 210 -3.42 4.59 14.09
N GLU A 211 -4.59 4.13 13.64
CA GLU A 211 -4.86 3.77 12.24
C GLU A 211 -4.72 5.00 11.31
N TRP A 212 -5.32 6.13 11.71
CA TRP A 212 -5.21 7.40 10.98
C TRP A 212 -3.76 7.87 10.88
N LEU A 213 -3.04 7.88 11.99
CA LEU A 213 -1.62 8.24 12.02
C LEU A 213 -0.80 7.32 11.12
N PHE A 214 -1.00 6.01 11.23
CA PHE A 214 -0.35 5.02 10.38
C PHE A 214 -0.58 5.32 8.89
N CYS A 215 -1.84 5.51 8.47
CA CYS A 215 -2.20 5.80 7.10
C CYS A 215 -1.50 7.08 6.58
N ILE A 216 -1.55 8.17 7.36
CA ILE A 216 -0.91 9.44 7.01
C ILE A 216 0.60 9.26 6.85
N ILE A 217 1.26 8.56 7.78
CA ILE A 217 2.71 8.34 7.72
C ILE A 217 3.09 7.54 6.47
N ILE A 218 2.35 6.48 6.13
CA ILE A 218 2.59 5.69 4.92
C ILE A 218 2.41 6.55 3.67
N MET A 219 1.35 7.36 3.60
CA MET A 219 1.12 8.27 2.48
C MET A 219 2.26 9.29 2.34
N LEU A 220 2.68 9.91 3.44
CA LEU A 220 3.82 10.84 3.43
C LEU A 220 5.12 10.15 3.04
N PHE A 221 5.31 8.88 3.43
CA PHE A 221 6.49 8.10 3.04
C PHE A 221 6.55 7.98 1.52
N PHE A 222 5.44 7.63 0.86
CA PHE A 222 5.38 7.63 -0.60
C PHE A 222 5.70 9.01 -1.20
N GLY A 223 5.24 10.08 -0.55
CA GLY A 223 5.60 11.46 -0.92
C GLY A 223 7.10 11.72 -0.98
N THR A 224 7.90 11.05 -0.15
CA THR A 224 9.36 11.23 -0.14
C THR A 224 10.03 10.77 -1.44
N PHE A 225 9.42 9.90 -2.25
CA PHE A 225 9.98 9.52 -3.56
C PHE A 225 10.10 10.69 -4.54
N ALA A 226 9.43 11.81 -4.26
CA ALA A 226 9.62 13.08 -4.96
C ALA A 226 11.09 13.51 -5.01
N PHE A 227 11.89 13.21 -3.97
CA PHE A 227 13.29 13.58 -3.92
C PHE A 227 14.14 12.87 -4.99
N GLU A 228 13.83 11.61 -5.32
CA GLU A 228 14.54 10.87 -6.36
C GLU A 228 13.89 11.00 -7.74
N PHE A 229 12.57 11.16 -7.80
CA PHE A 229 11.85 11.28 -9.07
C PHE A 229 12.15 12.62 -9.77
N GLY A 230 12.68 13.60 -9.03
CA GLY A 230 13.23 14.84 -9.59
C GLY A 230 14.32 14.64 -10.63
N ASP A 231 15.05 13.51 -10.54
CA ASP A 231 16.16 13.17 -11.42
C ASP A 231 15.78 12.16 -12.51
N MET A 232 14.52 11.73 -12.58
CA MET A 232 14.10 10.73 -13.56
C MET A 232 14.08 11.30 -14.99
N SER A 233 14.65 10.53 -15.91
CA SER A 233 14.82 10.86 -17.32
C SER A 233 13.96 9.95 -18.23
N GLY A 234 14.04 10.14 -19.55
CA GLY A 234 13.43 9.20 -20.51
C GLY A 234 14.04 7.80 -20.48
N ASP A 235 15.26 7.65 -19.96
CA ASP A 235 15.96 6.36 -19.90
C ASP A 235 15.31 5.43 -18.87
N THR A 236 14.71 5.97 -17.79
CA THR A 236 13.93 5.17 -16.84
C THR A 236 12.75 4.47 -17.54
N LEU A 237 12.08 5.17 -18.47
CA LEU A 237 10.98 4.60 -19.25
C LEU A 237 11.50 3.54 -20.23
N MET A 238 12.70 3.72 -20.79
CA MET A 238 13.31 2.70 -21.65
C MET A 238 13.64 1.41 -20.88
N VAL A 239 14.03 1.49 -19.60
CA VAL A 239 14.22 0.32 -18.75
C VAL A 239 12.91 -0.47 -18.61
N LEU A 240 11.79 0.22 -18.39
CA LEU A 240 10.46 -0.41 -18.35
C LEU A 240 10.09 -1.05 -19.70
N ALA A 241 10.35 -0.35 -20.80
CA ALA A 241 10.07 -0.86 -22.15
C ALA A 241 10.88 -2.12 -22.47
N ARG A 242 12.18 -2.15 -22.12
CA ARG A 242 13.07 -3.30 -22.38
C ARG A 242 12.75 -4.51 -21.49
N GLY A 243 12.35 -4.28 -20.24
CA GLY A 243 11.88 -5.34 -19.34
C GLY A 243 10.62 -6.06 -19.87
N GLY A 244 9.74 -5.33 -20.56
CA GLY A 244 8.58 -5.91 -21.27
C GLY A 244 8.95 -6.73 -22.50
N VAL A 245 10.02 -6.34 -23.22
CA VAL A 245 10.49 -7.04 -24.44
C VAL A 245 11.19 -8.36 -24.10
N GLN A 246 11.97 -8.43 -23.01
CA GLN A 246 12.59 -9.69 -22.58
C GLN A 246 11.57 -10.68 -21.97
N GLY A 247 10.47 -10.20 -21.38
CA GLY A 247 9.41 -11.05 -20.84
C GLY A 247 8.60 -11.83 -21.89
N PHE A 248 8.59 -11.36 -23.15
CA PHE A 248 7.95 -12.07 -24.27
C PHE A 248 8.91 -12.96 -25.07
N SER A 249 10.22 -12.78 -24.94
CA SER A 249 11.21 -13.51 -25.75
C SER A 249 11.69 -14.82 -25.12
N SER A 250 11.31 -15.13 -23.87
CA SER A 250 11.90 -16.26 -23.13
C SER A 250 11.08 -17.56 -23.18
N SER A 251 10.02 -17.64 -23.99
CA SER A 251 9.17 -18.84 -24.11
C SER A 251 9.36 -19.68 -25.38
N ASP A 252 10.18 -19.27 -26.36
CA ASP A 252 10.18 -19.92 -27.69
C ASP A 252 11.39 -20.81 -28.02
N HIS A 253 12.29 -21.10 -27.08
CA HIS A 253 13.47 -21.96 -27.36
C HIS A 253 13.66 -23.16 -26.43
N LYS A 254 12.55 -23.78 -25.98
CA LYS A 254 12.65 -25.05 -25.26
C LYS A 254 11.49 -26.00 -25.52
N ALA A 255 11.24 -26.33 -26.79
CA ALA A 255 10.34 -27.42 -27.17
C ALA A 255 10.68 -27.96 -28.56
N GLU A 256 11.84 -28.58 -28.75
CA GLU A 256 12.04 -29.54 -29.84
C GLU A 256 13.25 -30.42 -29.52
N GLU A 257 13.01 -31.50 -28.77
CA GLU A 257 13.74 -32.78 -28.87
C GLU A 257 13.09 -33.80 -27.94
N ALA A 258 11.95 -34.36 -28.38
CA ALA A 258 11.42 -35.61 -27.85
C ALA A 258 10.41 -36.22 -28.85
N GLY A 259 10.84 -37.25 -29.60
CA GLY A 259 9.94 -38.12 -30.37
C GLY A 259 10.59 -38.84 -31.56
N GLY A 260 11.05 -40.08 -31.37
CA GLY A 260 11.34 -41.03 -32.46
C GLY A 260 10.04 -41.63 -33.06
N PRO A 261 10.03 -42.84 -33.69
CA PRO A 261 11.10 -43.75 -34.12
C PRO A 261 10.96 -44.26 -35.59
N ASN A 262 11.96 -44.97 -36.15
CA ASN A 262 11.77 -46.29 -36.79
C ASN A 262 13.01 -46.84 -37.54
N HIS A 263 13.31 -48.09 -37.19
CA HIS A 263 13.82 -49.22 -38.00
C HIS A 263 14.69 -48.97 -39.24
N HIS A 264 15.93 -49.48 -39.19
CA HIS A 264 16.41 -50.39 -40.23
C HIS A 264 17.40 -51.43 -39.68
N TYR A 265 17.13 -52.69 -40.04
CA TYR A 265 17.88 -53.91 -39.72
C TYR A 265 19.05 -54.11 -40.70
N GLN A 266 20.20 -54.57 -40.15
CA GLN A 266 21.37 -55.36 -40.63
C GLN A 266 21.36 -55.89 -42.11
N PRO A 267 22.51 -56.28 -42.77
CA PRO A 267 23.68 -56.90 -42.12
C PRO A 267 25.11 -56.79 -42.74
N ASP A 268 26.04 -57.40 -41.98
CA ASP A 268 27.33 -58.02 -42.30
C ASP A 268 28.57 -57.19 -42.68
N GLY A 269 29.68 -57.46 -41.98
CA GLY A 269 31.02 -57.15 -42.48
C GLY A 269 32.20 -57.08 -41.49
N ILE A 270 32.73 -58.24 -41.08
CA ILE A 270 34.18 -58.55 -40.95
C ILE A 270 34.99 -57.99 -39.74
N ALA A 271 35.25 -58.92 -38.81
CA ALA A 271 36.51 -59.37 -38.19
C ALA A 271 37.70 -58.41 -37.86
N MET A 272 38.14 -58.57 -36.61
CA MET A 272 39.52 -58.67 -36.07
C MET A 272 40.54 -57.54 -36.33
N LEU A 273 40.92 -56.85 -35.25
CA LEU A 273 42.15 -57.11 -34.48
C LEU A 273 42.04 -56.48 -33.08
#